data_AF-A0A662ITQ8-F1
#
_entry.id   AF-A0A662ITQ8-F1
#
_cell.length_a   1.000
_cell.length_b   1.000
_cell.length_c   1.000
_cell.angle_alpha   90.00
_cell.angle_beta   90.00
_cell.angle_gamma   90.00
#
_symmetry.space_group_name_H-M   'P 1'
#
loop_
_entity.id
_entity.type
_entity.pdbx_description
1 polymer ?
#
loop_
_entity_poly.entity_id
_entity_poly.type
_entity_poly.pdbx_seq_one_letter_code
_entity_poly.pdbx_strand_id
1 'polypeptide(L)'
;MYWIFVCGRGTERECFLRRLFGDHESYKEKKQVREGETLFLHNRDTDVLYGPFEAITDACLRIEPDAWGGRFNWQVRVKWNELYKLDNASRRFHLHGRLSVSDNEGEEIIRTLREEGIKLITPPPLPEDILNKIRQLDEEIHSLAHEIEECRMTQGRHPADREIDLDALKAKFCAKMRDFVWAVRRLDELTGIMGLPSSKKGR
;
A
#
# COMPACT_ATOMS: atom_id res chain seq x y z
N MET A 1 -10.51 4.26 -21.73
CA MET A 1 -9.14 4.62 -22.16
C MET A 1 -8.13 3.80 -21.38
N TYR A 2 -6.96 3.54 -21.99
CA TYR A 2 -5.92 2.67 -21.45
C TYR A 2 -4.58 3.41 -21.37
N TRP A 3 -3.93 3.36 -20.20
CA TRP A 3 -2.68 4.07 -19.94
C TRP A 3 -1.51 3.13 -19.66
N ILE A 4 -0.31 3.51 -20.10
CA ILE A 4 0.94 2.78 -19.87
C ILE A 4 1.81 3.57 -18.90
N PHE A 5 2.13 2.97 -17.76
CA PHE A 5 3.18 3.44 -16.86
C PHE A 5 4.42 2.59 -17.02
N VAL A 6 5.57 3.20 -16.78
CA VAL A 6 6.87 2.53 -16.91
C VAL A 6 7.58 2.57 -15.57
N CYS A 7 8.13 1.44 -15.15
CA CYS A 7 9.01 1.35 -14.00
C CYS A 7 10.34 0.67 -14.38
N GLY A 8 11.26 0.62 -13.42
CA GLY A 8 12.46 -0.19 -13.49
C GLY A 8 12.64 -0.99 -12.20
N ARG A 9 13.72 -1.78 -12.09
CA ARG A 9 14.00 -2.62 -10.91
C ARG A 9 14.02 -1.84 -9.60
N GLY A 10 14.47 -0.58 -9.65
CA GLY A 10 14.55 0.30 -8.48
C GLY A 10 13.22 0.92 -8.04
N THR A 11 12.16 0.84 -8.84
CA THR A 11 10.87 1.49 -8.56
C THR A 11 9.69 0.53 -8.55
N GLU A 12 9.80 -0.64 -9.21
CA GLU A 12 8.74 -1.63 -9.35
C GLU A 12 8.13 -2.04 -8.01
N ARG A 13 8.95 -2.47 -7.05
CA ARG A 13 8.48 -2.90 -5.73
C ARG A 13 7.65 -1.82 -5.03
N GLU A 14 8.09 -0.57 -5.12
CA GLU A 14 7.42 0.56 -4.48
C GLU A 14 6.08 0.88 -5.15
N CYS A 15 5.96 0.72 -6.48
CA CYS A 15 4.68 0.84 -7.19
C CYS A 15 3.62 -0.12 -6.61
N PHE A 16 4.01 -1.38 -6.37
CA PHE A 16 3.12 -2.39 -5.81
C PHE A 16 2.79 -2.15 -4.34
N LEU A 17 3.80 -1.85 -3.51
CA LEU A 17 3.61 -1.65 -2.06
C LEU A 17 2.71 -0.45 -1.76
N ARG A 18 2.91 0.67 -2.47
CA ARG A 18 2.13 1.90 -2.27
C ARG A 18 0.82 1.91 -3.08
N ARG A 19 0.62 0.92 -3.97
CA ARG A 19 -0.47 0.92 -4.97
C ARG A 19 -0.56 2.26 -5.71
N LEU A 20 0.59 2.75 -6.13
CA LEU A 20 0.78 4.10 -6.62
C LEU A 20 1.64 4.05 -7.86
N PHE A 21 1.16 4.66 -8.95
CA PHE A 21 1.97 4.88 -10.14
C PHE A 21 2.32 6.36 -10.23
N GLY A 22 3.51 6.63 -10.72
CA GLY A 22 4.07 7.98 -10.77
C GLY A 22 4.81 8.21 -12.07
N ASP A 23 4.74 9.44 -12.54
CA ASP A 23 5.55 9.97 -13.62
C ASP A 23 6.18 11.31 -13.21
N HIS A 24 7.12 11.80 -14.01
CA HIS A 24 7.66 13.15 -13.82
C HIS A 24 6.56 14.19 -14.06
N GLU A 25 6.59 15.32 -13.33
CA GLU A 25 5.58 16.39 -13.44
C GLU A 25 5.43 16.93 -14.87
N SER A 26 6.48 16.85 -15.69
CA SER A 26 6.45 17.19 -17.12
C SER A 26 5.44 16.39 -17.96
N TYR A 27 4.93 15.26 -17.43
CA TYR A 27 3.90 14.45 -18.09
C TYR A 27 2.48 14.88 -17.74
N LYS A 28 2.30 15.84 -16.83
CA LYS A 28 0.98 16.34 -16.40
C LYS A 28 0.05 16.57 -17.59
N GLU A 29 0.43 17.44 -18.53
CA GLU A 29 -0.41 17.78 -19.69
C GLU A 29 -0.64 16.62 -20.68
N LYS A 30 0.19 15.57 -20.63
CA LYS A 30 0.16 14.46 -21.60
C LYS A 30 -0.50 13.20 -21.06
N LYS A 31 -0.64 13.08 -19.74
CA LYS A 31 -1.08 11.87 -19.05
C LYS A 31 -2.15 12.19 -18.01
N GLN A 32 -3.34 12.46 -18.52
CA GLN A 32 -4.51 12.91 -17.77
C GLN A 32 -5.40 11.72 -17.40
N VAL A 33 -4.87 10.80 -16.59
CA VAL A 33 -5.62 9.61 -16.14
C VAL A 33 -6.81 10.06 -15.29
N ARG A 34 -7.97 9.44 -15.52
CA ARG A 34 -9.18 9.61 -14.73
C ARG A 34 -9.46 8.39 -13.87
N GLU A 35 -10.13 8.62 -12.75
CA GLU A 35 -10.68 7.54 -11.92
C GLU A 35 -11.52 6.57 -12.77
N GLY A 36 -11.34 5.27 -12.54
CA GLY A 36 -11.99 4.18 -13.28
C GLY A 36 -11.31 3.78 -14.58
N GLU A 37 -10.32 4.54 -15.08
CA GLU A 37 -9.58 4.14 -16.28
C GLU A 37 -8.61 2.97 -16.01
N THR A 38 -8.31 2.22 -17.07
CA THR A 38 -7.44 1.05 -16.99
C THR A 38 -5.98 1.44 -17.23
N LEU A 39 -5.08 0.86 -16.45
CA LEU A 39 -3.65 1.10 -16.54
C LEU A 39 -2.88 -0.21 -16.63
N PHE A 40 -1.71 -0.13 -17.24
CA PHE A 40 -0.70 -1.18 -17.27
C PHE A 40 0.63 -0.64 -16.76
N LEU A 41 1.43 -1.51 -16.16
CA LEU A 41 2.78 -1.18 -15.68
C LEU A 41 3.80 -2.02 -16.43
N HIS A 42 4.67 -1.38 -17.20
CA HIS A 42 5.77 -2.04 -17.91
C HIS A 42 7.09 -1.82 -17.17
N ASN A 43 7.69 -2.88 -16.65
CA ASN A 43 9.06 -2.82 -16.16
C ASN A 43 10.02 -2.96 -17.34
N ARG A 44 10.65 -1.84 -17.73
CA ARG A 44 11.56 -1.79 -18.89
C ARG A 44 12.87 -2.55 -18.67
N ASP A 45 13.29 -2.73 -17.41
CA ASP A 45 14.56 -3.36 -17.08
C ASP A 45 14.47 -4.89 -17.10
N THR A 46 13.27 -5.45 -16.91
CA THR A 46 12.96 -6.89 -16.96
C THR A 46 12.10 -7.28 -18.16
N ASP A 47 11.60 -6.30 -18.91
CA ASP A 47 10.62 -6.45 -20.00
C ASP A 47 9.36 -7.23 -19.58
N VAL A 48 8.80 -6.86 -18.42
CA VAL A 48 7.59 -7.49 -17.88
C VAL A 48 6.44 -6.49 -17.90
N LEU A 49 5.30 -6.88 -18.47
CA LEU A 49 4.07 -6.12 -18.41
C LEU A 49 3.15 -6.68 -17.33
N TYR A 50 2.66 -5.79 -16.48
CA TYR A 50 1.69 -6.09 -15.45
C TYR A 50 0.35 -5.41 -15.73
N GLY A 51 -0.73 -6.10 -15.38
CA GLY A 51 -2.08 -5.52 -15.38
C GLY A 51 -3.19 -6.57 -15.46
N PRO A 52 -4.44 -6.13 -15.65
CA PRO A 52 -4.86 -4.72 -15.65
C PRO A 52 -4.92 -4.13 -14.24
N PHE A 53 -4.70 -2.82 -14.15
CA PHE A 53 -4.94 -2.00 -12.96
C PHE A 53 -6.11 -1.05 -13.22
N GLU A 54 -6.84 -0.66 -12.17
CA GLU A 54 -7.89 0.37 -12.23
C GLU A 54 -7.44 1.60 -11.43
N ALA A 55 -7.57 2.80 -12.01
CA ALA A 55 -7.31 4.06 -11.33
C ALA A 55 -8.39 4.29 -10.26
N ILE A 56 -7.99 4.57 -9.03
CA ILE A 56 -8.92 4.96 -7.95
C ILE A 56 -8.92 6.46 -7.67
N THR A 57 -8.06 7.21 -8.37
CA THR A 57 -8.03 8.66 -8.36
C THR A 57 -7.74 9.16 -9.76
N ASP A 58 -8.15 10.39 -10.05
CA ASP A 58 -7.54 11.16 -11.14
C ASP A 58 -6.03 11.31 -10.90
N ALA A 59 -5.27 11.52 -11.97
CA ALA A 59 -3.87 11.89 -11.87
C ALA A 59 -3.72 13.27 -11.22
N CYS A 60 -2.90 13.36 -10.17
CA CYS A 60 -2.65 14.60 -9.46
C CYS A 60 -1.23 14.68 -8.89
N LEU A 61 -0.83 15.88 -8.45
CA LEU A 61 0.51 16.11 -7.91
C LEU A 61 0.60 15.62 -6.46
N ARG A 62 1.64 14.84 -6.17
CA ARG A 62 2.13 14.50 -4.82
C ARG A 62 1.06 13.90 -3.89
N ILE A 63 0.36 12.86 -4.36
CA ILE A 63 -0.49 12.02 -3.49
C ILE A 63 0.33 11.48 -2.30
N GLU A 64 1.52 10.96 -2.58
CA GLU A 64 2.55 10.62 -1.60
C GLU A 64 3.85 11.35 -1.99
N PRO A 65 4.16 12.48 -1.33
CA PRO A 65 5.31 13.32 -1.70
C PRO A 65 6.68 12.64 -1.57
N ASP A 66 6.79 11.63 -0.71
CA ASP A 66 8.03 10.90 -0.42
C ASP A 66 8.26 9.69 -1.35
N ALA A 67 7.26 9.30 -2.15
CA ALA A 67 7.34 8.14 -3.02
C ALA A 67 8.50 8.24 -4.03
N TRP A 68 9.27 7.16 -4.15
CA TRP A 68 10.50 7.06 -4.95
C TRP A 68 11.54 8.14 -4.65
N GLY A 69 11.54 8.69 -3.43
CA GLY A 69 12.39 9.81 -3.03
C GLY A 69 11.97 11.14 -3.65
N GLY A 70 10.68 11.33 -3.95
CA GLY A 70 10.12 12.56 -4.50
C GLY A 70 10.40 12.80 -5.99
N ARG A 71 10.83 11.76 -6.72
CA ARG A 71 11.22 11.85 -8.14
C ARG A 71 10.04 11.82 -9.12
N PHE A 72 8.97 11.11 -8.78
CA PHE A 72 7.80 10.91 -9.66
C PHE A 72 6.54 11.45 -8.99
N ASN A 73 6.33 12.75 -9.16
CA ASN A 73 5.33 13.51 -8.41
C ASN A 73 3.98 13.62 -9.12
N TRP A 74 3.86 13.24 -10.39
CA TRP A 74 2.57 13.13 -11.07
C TRP A 74 2.01 11.74 -10.87
N GLN A 75 1.05 11.59 -9.95
CA GLN A 75 0.72 10.32 -9.33
C GLN A 75 -0.74 9.93 -9.53
N VAL A 76 -0.97 8.61 -9.56
CA VAL A 76 -2.29 7.99 -9.64
C VAL A 76 -2.31 6.82 -8.66
N ARG A 77 -3.34 6.74 -7.82
CA ARG A 77 -3.58 5.56 -7.01
C ARG A 77 -4.25 4.48 -7.85
N VAL A 78 -3.90 3.23 -7.60
CA VAL A 78 -4.44 2.09 -8.34
C VAL A 78 -4.97 1.00 -7.42
N LYS A 79 -5.88 0.19 -7.94
CA LYS A 79 -6.28 -1.09 -7.35
C LYS A 79 -6.29 -2.17 -8.43
N TRP A 80 -6.32 -3.43 -8.00
CA TRP A 80 -6.46 -4.58 -8.89
C TRP A 80 -7.08 -5.75 -8.12
N ASN A 81 -8.01 -6.45 -8.77
CA ASN A 81 -8.61 -7.68 -8.22
C ASN A 81 -7.95 -8.93 -8.79
N GLU A 82 -7.62 -8.90 -10.08
CA GLU A 82 -6.85 -9.93 -10.76
C GLU A 82 -5.66 -9.25 -11.41
N LEU A 83 -4.47 -9.77 -11.15
CA LEU A 83 -3.25 -9.24 -11.71
C LEU A 83 -2.52 -10.33 -12.48
N TYR A 84 -2.07 -10.00 -13.68
CA TYR A 84 -1.31 -10.87 -14.54
C TYR A 84 0.05 -10.25 -14.82
N LYS A 85 1.02 -11.11 -15.08
CA LYS A 85 2.35 -10.75 -15.54
C LYS A 85 2.58 -11.41 -16.91
N LEU A 86 3.13 -10.65 -17.86
CA LEU A 86 3.60 -11.16 -19.14
C LEU A 86 5.08 -10.82 -19.31
N ASP A 87 5.92 -11.86 -19.37
CA ASP A 87 7.35 -11.71 -19.65
C ASP A 87 7.59 -11.44 -21.15
N ASN A 88 8.68 -10.74 -21.49
CA ASN A 88 9.06 -10.37 -22.86
C ASN A 88 7.98 -9.55 -23.60
N ALA A 89 7.31 -8.64 -22.88
CA ALA A 89 6.16 -7.90 -23.40
C ALA A 89 6.49 -7.09 -24.67
N SER A 90 7.72 -6.60 -24.80
CA SER A 90 8.18 -5.85 -25.98
C SER A 90 8.13 -6.66 -27.28
N ARG A 91 8.15 -8.00 -27.22
CA ARG A 91 8.02 -8.86 -28.41
C ARG A 91 6.61 -8.87 -28.97
N ARG A 92 5.61 -8.59 -28.14
CA ARG A 92 4.19 -8.63 -28.51
C ARG A 92 3.61 -7.23 -28.70
N PHE A 93 4.09 -6.27 -27.91
CA PHE A 93 3.55 -4.92 -27.86
C PHE A 93 4.66 -3.88 -27.96
N HIS A 94 4.46 -2.88 -28.82
CA HIS A 94 5.34 -1.72 -28.89
C HIS A 94 4.98 -0.71 -27.80
N LEU A 95 5.50 -0.93 -26.58
CA LEU A 95 5.17 -0.09 -25.41
C LEU A 95 6.15 1.06 -25.16
N HIS A 96 7.33 1.01 -25.76
CA HIS A 96 8.38 2.00 -25.51
C HIS A 96 7.95 3.40 -25.94
N GLY A 97 8.03 4.36 -25.02
CA GLY A 97 7.71 5.78 -25.27
C GLY A 97 6.21 6.08 -25.38
N ARG A 98 5.32 5.09 -25.20
CA ARG A 98 3.87 5.32 -25.24
C ARG A 98 3.34 5.67 -23.86
N LEU A 99 2.42 6.63 -23.82
CA LEU A 99 1.70 7.04 -22.61
C LEU A 99 0.35 6.35 -22.52
N SER A 100 -0.30 6.13 -23.66
CA SER A 100 -1.60 5.47 -23.79
C SER A 100 -1.64 4.59 -25.04
N VAL A 101 -2.66 3.74 -25.08
CA VAL A 101 -2.99 2.90 -26.24
C VAL A 101 -4.45 3.10 -26.63
N SER A 102 -4.78 2.77 -27.87
CA SER A 102 -6.18 2.79 -28.33
C SER A 102 -7.02 1.73 -27.60
N ASP A 103 -8.35 1.85 -27.64
CA ASP A 103 -9.21 0.90 -26.93
C ASP A 103 -9.03 -0.55 -27.44
N ASN A 104 -8.91 -0.74 -28.76
CA ASN A 104 -8.63 -2.06 -29.34
C ASN A 104 -7.29 -2.65 -28.86
N GLU A 105 -6.23 -1.85 -28.80
CA GLU A 105 -4.92 -2.30 -28.30
C GLU A 105 -4.98 -2.61 -26.81
N GLY A 106 -5.69 -1.80 -26.02
CA GLY A 106 -5.87 -2.03 -24.59
C GLY A 106 -6.60 -3.33 -24.30
N GLU A 107 -7.68 -3.61 -25.04
CA GLU A 107 -8.39 -4.88 -24.95
C GLU A 107 -7.54 -6.06 -25.42
N GLU A 108 -6.73 -5.91 -26.48
CA GLU A 108 -5.80 -6.95 -26.92
C GLU A 108 -4.78 -7.28 -25.82
N ILE A 109 -4.20 -6.26 -25.18
CA ILE A 109 -3.27 -6.44 -24.06
C ILE A 109 -3.94 -7.23 -22.92
N ILE A 110 -5.17 -6.87 -22.52
CA ILE A 110 -5.90 -7.59 -21.46
C ILE A 110 -6.14 -9.04 -21.84
N ARG A 111 -6.56 -9.30 -23.08
CA ARG A 111 -6.80 -10.64 -23.57
C ARG A 111 -5.52 -11.48 -23.51
N THR A 112 -4.42 -10.97 -24.05
CA THR A 112 -3.12 -11.66 -24.01
C THR A 112 -2.63 -11.88 -22.58
N LEU A 113 -2.79 -10.91 -21.68
CA LEU A 113 -2.43 -11.07 -20.27
C LEU A 113 -3.21 -12.22 -19.60
N ARG A 114 -4.49 -12.39 -19.93
CA ARG A 114 -5.34 -13.44 -19.37
C ARG A 114 -5.09 -14.81 -19.98
N GLU A 115 -4.79 -14.87 -21.27
CA GLU A 115 -4.60 -16.13 -22.02
C GLU A 115 -3.17 -16.68 -21.89
N GLU A 116 -2.17 -15.80 -21.99
CA GLU A 116 -0.75 -16.18 -22.06
C GLU A 116 0.04 -15.76 -20.80
N GLY A 117 -0.47 -14.80 -20.03
CA GLY A 117 0.19 -14.29 -18.83
C GLY A 117 0.06 -15.21 -17.62
N ILE A 118 0.99 -15.05 -16.68
CA ILE A 118 0.95 -15.71 -15.39
C ILE A 118 0.06 -14.90 -14.47
N LYS A 119 -1.06 -15.49 -14.02
CA LYS A 119 -1.90 -14.89 -12.98
C LYS A 119 -1.11 -14.84 -11.68
N LEU A 120 -0.83 -13.63 -11.20
CA LEU A 120 -0.21 -13.42 -9.90
C LEU A 120 -1.26 -13.64 -8.82
N ILE A 121 -0.92 -14.44 -7.82
CA ILE A 121 -1.73 -14.55 -6.61
C ILE A 121 -1.64 -13.20 -5.93
N THR A 122 -2.66 -12.37 -6.12
CA THR A 122 -2.81 -11.14 -5.36
C THR A 122 -3.19 -11.57 -3.94
N PRO A 123 -2.37 -11.29 -2.91
CA PRO A 123 -2.86 -11.48 -1.55
C PRO A 123 -4.18 -10.70 -1.45
N PRO A 124 -5.20 -11.26 -0.77
CA PRO A 124 -6.47 -10.57 -0.60
C PRO A 124 -6.17 -9.14 -0.11
N PRO A 125 -6.90 -8.12 -0.61
CA PRO A 125 -6.73 -6.76 -0.12
C PRO A 125 -6.70 -6.81 1.41
N LEU A 126 -5.66 -6.21 1.99
CA LEU A 126 -5.48 -6.23 3.43
C LEU A 126 -6.79 -5.75 4.06
N PRO A 127 -7.32 -6.44 5.09
CA PRO A 127 -8.58 -6.05 5.69
C PRO A 127 -8.46 -4.64 6.27
N GLU A 128 -9.03 -3.64 5.58
CA GLU A 128 -8.84 -2.22 5.90
C GLU A 128 -9.41 -1.88 7.29
N ASP A 129 -10.43 -2.60 7.72
CA ASP A 129 -10.98 -2.57 9.08
C ASP A 129 -9.92 -2.94 10.13
N ILE A 130 -9.16 -4.01 9.89
CA ILE A 130 -8.09 -4.45 10.79
C ILE A 130 -6.92 -3.46 10.74
N LEU A 131 -6.55 -2.95 9.57
CA LEU A 131 -5.50 -1.94 9.44
C LEU A 131 -5.85 -0.65 10.17
N ASN A 132 -7.06 -0.14 9.99
CA ASN A 132 -7.54 1.03 10.71
C ASN A 132 -7.58 0.79 12.22
N LYS A 133 -7.94 -0.41 12.65
CA LYS A 133 -7.88 -0.75 14.07
C LYS A 133 -6.46 -0.75 14.62
N ILE A 134 -5.49 -1.28 13.88
CA ILE A 134 -4.06 -1.26 14.25
C ILE A 134 -3.56 0.18 14.36
N ARG A 135 -3.86 1.04 13.36
CA ARG A 135 -3.48 2.47 13.37
C ARG A 135 -4.07 3.21 14.58
N GLN A 136 -5.36 3.03 14.85
CA GLN A 136 -6.00 3.63 16.01
C GLN A 136 -5.35 3.18 17.33
N LEU A 137 -5.05 1.89 17.46
CA LEU A 137 -4.41 1.36 18.67
C LEU A 137 -2.99 1.92 18.84
N ASP A 138 -2.23 2.06 17.76
CA ASP A 138 -0.90 2.68 17.77
C ASP A 138 -0.95 4.13 18.29
N GLU A 139 -1.88 4.94 17.77
CA GLU A 139 -2.10 6.32 18.23
C GLU A 139 -2.48 6.36 19.72
N GLU A 140 -3.41 5.52 20.17
CA GLU A 140 -3.83 5.45 21.58
C GLU A 140 -2.68 5.02 22.50
N ILE A 141 -1.86 4.05 22.07
CA ILE A 141 -0.68 3.58 22.81
C ILE A 141 0.35 4.71 22.94
N HIS A 142 0.59 5.45 21.85
CA HIS A 142 1.51 6.58 21.84
C HIS A 142 1.04 7.71 22.77
N SER A 143 -0.24 8.07 22.73
CA SER A 143 -0.81 9.06 23.66
C SER A 143 -0.68 8.63 25.12
N LEU A 144 -0.98 7.37 25.44
CA LEU A 144 -0.84 6.85 26.81
C LEU A 144 0.62 6.85 27.27
N ALA A 145 1.58 6.55 26.38
CA ALA A 145 3.00 6.64 26.71
C ALA A 145 3.39 8.09 27.10
N HIS A 146 2.88 9.08 26.36
CA HIS A 146 3.10 10.48 26.67
C HIS A 146 2.47 10.89 28.01
N GLU A 147 1.21 10.51 28.26
CA GLU A 147 0.53 10.77 29.55
C GLU A 147 1.28 10.17 30.74
N ILE A 148 1.85 8.96 30.57
CA ILE A 148 2.68 8.33 31.60
C ILE A 148 3.93 9.18 31.87
N GLU A 149 4.60 9.68 30.84
CA GLU A 149 5.77 10.56 30.99
C GLU A 149 5.41 11.88 31.70
N GLU A 150 4.33 12.54 31.28
CA GLU A 150 3.84 13.77 31.91
C GLU A 150 3.51 13.56 33.40
N CYS A 151 2.82 12.48 33.73
CA CYS A 151 2.46 12.15 35.11
C CYS A 151 3.72 11.93 35.99
N ARG A 152 4.79 11.34 35.42
CA ARG A 152 6.08 11.19 36.12
C ARG A 152 6.74 12.55 36.38
N MET A 153 6.65 13.48 35.43
CA MET A 153 7.32 14.79 35.49
C MET A 153 6.55 15.85 36.28
N THR A 154 5.26 15.65 36.55
CA THR A 154 4.41 16.63 37.23
C THR A 154 4.95 16.97 38.63
N GLN A 155 5.19 18.25 38.91
CA GLN A 155 5.60 18.73 40.24
C GLN A 155 4.39 19.25 41.04
N GLY A 156 4.43 19.16 42.38
CA GLY A 156 3.38 19.72 43.25
C GLY A 156 2.17 18.83 43.54
N ARG A 157 2.06 17.64 42.93
CA ARG A 157 1.01 16.64 43.23
C ARG A 157 1.48 15.67 44.32
N HIS A 158 0.58 15.32 45.25
CA HIS A 158 0.87 14.41 46.36
C HIS A 158 1.39 13.05 45.81
N PRO A 159 2.44 12.45 46.40
CA PRO A 159 3.05 11.23 45.87
C PRO A 159 2.08 10.06 45.67
N ALA A 160 1.15 9.87 46.61
CA ALA A 160 0.18 8.78 46.55
C ALA A 160 -0.81 8.91 45.38
N ASP A 161 -1.31 10.13 45.10
CA ASP A 161 -2.25 10.35 43.99
C ASP A 161 -1.56 10.09 42.64
N ARG A 162 -0.29 10.50 42.53
CA ARG A 162 0.53 10.25 41.34
C ARG A 162 0.77 8.77 41.10
N GLU A 163 1.02 8.00 42.16
CA GLU A 163 1.22 6.55 42.06
C GLU A 163 -0.06 5.86 41.56
N ILE A 164 -1.21 6.22 42.11
CA ILE A 164 -2.52 5.71 41.67
C ILE A 164 -2.78 6.05 40.18
N ASP A 165 -2.51 7.29 39.77
CA ASP A 165 -2.67 7.72 38.39
C ASP A 165 -1.73 6.96 37.43
N LEU A 166 -0.47 6.76 37.82
CA LEU A 166 0.51 6.01 37.03
C LEU A 166 0.09 4.55 36.86
N ASP A 167 -0.42 3.92 37.90
CA ASP A 167 -0.88 2.53 37.82
C ASP A 167 -2.10 2.40 36.92
N ALA A 168 -3.04 3.34 37.00
CA ALA A 168 -4.19 3.39 36.10
C ALA A 168 -3.77 3.58 34.63
N LEU A 169 -2.82 4.48 34.35
CA LEU A 169 -2.30 4.72 33.01
C LEU A 169 -1.56 3.50 32.45
N LYS A 170 -0.68 2.88 33.25
CA LYS A 170 0.02 1.64 32.85
C LYS A 170 -0.96 0.51 32.58
N ALA A 171 -2.01 0.37 33.39
CA ALA A 171 -3.03 -0.64 33.17
C ALA A 171 -3.73 -0.44 31.82
N LYS A 172 -4.11 0.81 31.48
CA LYS A 172 -4.68 1.15 30.16
C LYS A 172 -3.70 0.87 29.03
N PHE A 173 -2.44 1.27 29.18
CA PHE A 173 -1.38 1.03 28.19
C PHE A 173 -1.21 -0.47 27.91
N CYS A 174 -1.08 -1.29 28.94
CA CYS A 174 -1.00 -2.74 28.81
C CYS A 174 -2.23 -3.36 28.13
N ALA A 175 -3.43 -2.86 28.44
CA ALA A 175 -4.65 -3.31 27.78
C ALA A 175 -4.65 -3.01 26.28
N LYS A 176 -4.26 -1.79 25.87
CA LYS A 176 -4.16 -1.40 24.46
C LYS A 176 -3.07 -2.16 23.72
N MET A 177 -1.90 -2.35 24.34
CA MET A 177 -0.83 -3.18 23.79
C MET A 177 -1.29 -4.62 23.53
N ARG A 178 -2.05 -5.21 24.45
CA ARG A 178 -2.64 -6.54 24.26
C ARG A 178 -3.58 -6.55 23.05
N ASP A 179 -4.47 -5.56 22.95
CA ASP A 179 -5.43 -5.48 21.85
C ASP A 179 -4.72 -5.26 20.50
N PHE A 180 -3.63 -4.48 20.47
CA PHE A 180 -2.77 -4.27 19.30
C PHE A 180 -2.13 -5.59 18.84
N VAL A 181 -1.55 -6.35 19.77
CA VAL A 181 -0.98 -7.68 19.47
C VAL A 181 -2.03 -8.61 18.87
N TRP A 182 -3.26 -8.60 19.38
CA TRP A 182 -4.34 -9.41 18.82
C TRP A 182 -4.79 -8.94 17.44
N ALA A 183 -4.84 -7.64 17.19
CA ALA A 183 -5.14 -7.09 15.86
C ALA A 183 -4.08 -7.50 14.83
N VAL A 184 -2.80 -7.41 15.17
CA VAL A 184 -1.69 -7.86 14.32
C VAL A 184 -1.74 -9.36 14.08
N ARG A 185 -2.02 -10.17 15.11
CA ARG A 185 -2.19 -11.62 14.93
C ARG A 185 -3.37 -11.96 14.03
N ARG A 186 -4.49 -11.23 14.17
CA ARG A 186 -5.65 -11.41 13.30
C ARG A 186 -5.35 -11.06 11.86
N LEU A 187 -4.58 -9.99 11.63
CA LEU A 187 -4.08 -9.64 10.31
C LEU A 187 -3.22 -10.78 9.72
N ASP A 188 -2.31 -11.32 10.52
CA ASP A 188 -1.43 -12.41 10.09
C ASP A 188 -2.19 -13.74 9.86
N GLU A 189 -3.22 -14.05 10.65
CA GLU A 189 -4.10 -15.20 10.40
C GLU A 189 -4.80 -15.12 9.03
N LEU A 190 -5.18 -13.91 8.60
CA LEU A 190 -5.89 -13.69 7.34
C LEU A 190 -4.96 -13.56 6.14
N THR A 191 -3.73 -13.09 6.35
CA THR A 191 -2.82 -12.68 5.26
C THR A 191 -1.54 -13.52 5.17
N GLY A 192 -1.11 -14.12 6.28
CA GLY A 192 0.13 -14.90 6.38
C GLY A 192 1.42 -14.10 6.19
N ILE A 193 1.36 -12.77 6.24
CA ILE A 193 2.47 -11.89 5.84
C ILE A 193 3.63 -11.91 6.86
N MET A 194 3.32 -12.04 8.15
CA MET A 194 4.28 -11.94 9.25
C MET A 194 4.78 -13.32 9.70
N GLY A 195 4.05 -14.39 9.41
CA GLY A 195 4.46 -15.76 9.74
C GLY A 195 4.58 -16.02 11.25
N LEU A 196 3.67 -15.45 12.05
CA LEU A 196 3.72 -15.52 13.50
C LEU A 196 3.41 -16.94 13.99
N PRO A 197 4.05 -17.39 15.08
CA PRO A 197 3.75 -18.68 15.68
C PRO A 197 2.31 -18.72 16.20
N SER A 198 1.64 -19.86 15.99
CA SER A 198 0.26 -20.09 16.46
C SER A 198 0.16 -19.86 17.98
N SER A 199 -0.88 -19.14 18.40
CA SER A 199 -1.20 -18.91 19.81
C SER A 199 -1.74 -20.15 20.52
N LYS A 200 -2.05 -21.22 19.76
CA LYS A 200 -2.42 -22.53 20.31
C LYS A 200 -1.19 -23.21 20.94
N LYS A 201 -0.82 -22.79 22.14
CA LYS A 201 -0.14 -23.71 23.07
C LYS A 201 -1.12 -24.84 23.38
N GLY A 202 -0.68 -26.08 23.19
CA GLY A 202 -1.45 -27.28 23.48
C GLY A 202 -2.11 -27.18 24.86
N ARG A 203 -3.42 -27.44 24.90
CA ARG A 203 -4.11 -27.80 26.14
C ARG A 203 -3.66 -29.19 26.57
#